data_AF-A0AAX2TRB6-F1
#
_entry.id   AF-A0AAX2TRB6-F1
#
_cell.length_a   1.000
_cell.length_b   1.000
_cell.length_c   1.000
_cell.angle_alpha   90.00
_cell.angle_beta   90.00
_cell.angle_gamma   90.00
#
_symmetry.space_group_name_H-M   'P 1'
#
loop_
_entity.id
_entity.type
_entity.pdbx_description
1 polymer ?
#
loop_
_entity_poly.entity_id
_entity_poly.type
_entity_poly.pdbx_seq_one_letter_code
_entity_poly.pdbx_strand_id
1 'polypeptide(L)'
;MSRNTLYLRIRLKKQTGSLKHQVTGLNAAKSDRQKPARYVGRHPDACLHEIAKHFDCTAAAVCHAPKQMRMARKKRPPLTKDKTRPK
;
A
#
# COMPACT_ATOMS: atom_id res chain seq x y z
N MET A 1 19.24 -29.49 -3.90
CA MET A 1 19.70 -28.47 -4.87
C MET A 1 20.19 -29.19 -6.12
N SER A 2 19.63 -28.89 -7.30
CA SER A 2 20.05 -29.57 -8.53
C SER A 2 21.39 -29.02 -9.04
N ARG A 3 22.10 -29.82 -9.87
CA ARG A 3 23.31 -29.35 -10.58
C ARG A 3 23.03 -28.08 -11.39
N ASN A 4 21.88 -28.01 -12.05
CA ASN A 4 21.50 -26.85 -12.86
C ASN A 4 21.40 -25.57 -12.01
N THR A 5 20.77 -25.65 -10.84
CA THR A 5 20.67 -24.52 -9.90
C THR A 5 22.05 -24.04 -9.45
N LEU A 6 23.01 -24.95 -9.23
CA LEU A 6 24.39 -24.58 -8.89
C LEU A 6 25.05 -23.77 -10.01
N TYR A 7 24.98 -24.25 -11.25
CA TYR A 7 25.55 -23.56 -12.41
C TYR A 7 24.92 -22.18 -12.64
N LEU A 8 23.60 -22.06 -12.50
CA LEU A 8 22.89 -20.79 -12.62
C LEU A 8 23.35 -19.78 -11.55
N ARG A 9 23.53 -20.22 -10.30
CA ARG A 9 24.04 -19.36 -9.21
C ARG A 9 25.48 -18.91 -9.44
N ILE A 10 26.34 -19.81 -9.94
CA ILE A 10 27.72 -19.47 -10.32
C ILE A 10 27.72 -18.43 -11.45
N ARG A 11 26.91 -18.64 -12.49
CA ARG A 11 26.76 -17.69 -13.60
C ARG A 11 26.27 -16.33 -13.12
N LEU A 12 25.23 -16.30 -12.27
CA LEU A 12 24.68 -15.06 -11.71
C LEU A 12 25.72 -14.29 -10.88
N LYS A 13 26.46 -14.98 -10.02
CA LYS A 13 27.51 -14.35 -9.20
C LYS A 13 28.64 -13.79 -10.07
N LYS A 14 29.01 -14.46 -11.16
CA LYS A 14 30.00 -13.97 -12.13
C LYS A 14 29.53 -12.72 -12.88
N GLN A 15 28.24 -12.65 -13.23
CA GLN A 15 27.68 -11.53 -14.01
C GLN A 15 27.37 -10.30 -13.14
N THR A 16 26.68 -10.49 -12.01
CA THR A 16 26.15 -9.39 -11.19
C THR A 16 27.04 -9.10 -9.96
N GLY A 17 28.03 -9.96 -9.66
CA GLY A 17 28.86 -9.83 -8.47
C GLY A 17 28.12 -10.13 -7.16
N SER A 18 26.81 -10.42 -7.20
CA SER A 18 25.94 -10.64 -6.05
C SER A 18 25.08 -11.89 -6.24
N LEU A 19 24.86 -12.61 -5.15
CA LEU A 19 23.94 -13.75 -5.09
C LEU A 19 22.69 -13.43 -4.25
N LYS A 20 22.46 -12.15 -3.95
CA LYS A 20 21.27 -11.69 -3.24
C LYS A 20 20.03 -11.96 -4.09
N HIS A 21 18.89 -12.16 -3.42
CA HIS A 21 17.60 -12.30 -4.07
C HIS A 21 17.33 -11.10 -4.98
N GLN A 22 17.17 -11.35 -6.28
CA GLN A 22 16.70 -10.36 -7.22
C GLN A 22 15.18 -10.38 -7.22
N VAL A 23 14.55 -9.23 -6.96
CA VAL A 23 13.10 -9.10 -7.10
C VAL A 23 12.81 -9.09 -8.60
N THR A 24 12.34 -10.22 -9.13
CA THR A 24 11.91 -10.30 -10.52
C THR A 24 10.68 -9.43 -10.71
N GLY A 25 10.87 -8.29 -11.40
CA GLY A 25 9.87 -7.41 -12.02
C GLY A 25 8.56 -7.22 -11.26
N LEU A 26 8.34 -6.03 -10.69
CA LEU A 26 6.98 -5.60 -10.37
C LEU A 26 6.26 -5.26 -11.69
N ASN A 27 5.06 -5.79 -11.91
CA ASN A 27 4.22 -5.33 -13.01
C ASN A 27 4.00 -3.82 -12.90
N ALA A 28 4.06 -3.11 -14.02
CA ALA A 28 3.73 -1.68 -14.06
C ALA A 28 2.34 -1.48 -13.45
N ALA A 29 2.24 -0.58 -12.47
CA ALA A 29 0.95 -0.28 -11.87
C ALA A 29 0.04 0.33 -12.92
N LYS A 30 -1.22 -0.11 -12.98
CA LYS A 30 -2.24 0.42 -13.91
C LYS A 30 -2.54 1.91 -13.70
N SER A 31 -2.18 2.47 -12.54
CA SER A 31 -2.39 3.88 -12.20
C SER A 31 -1.19 4.44 -11.42
N ASP A 32 -0.98 5.75 -11.56
CA ASP A 32 0.05 6.48 -10.83
C ASP A 32 -0.31 6.53 -9.33
N ARG A 33 0.44 5.78 -8.52
CA ARG A 33 0.25 5.71 -7.07
C ARG A 33 0.66 6.98 -6.34
N GLN A 34 1.45 7.86 -6.97
CA GLN A 34 1.95 9.07 -6.32
C GLN A 34 0.88 10.17 -6.25
N LYS A 35 0.03 10.29 -7.28
CA LYS A 35 -1.00 11.36 -7.34
C LYS A 35 -1.97 11.29 -6.15
N PRO A 36 -2.58 10.13 -5.82
CA PRO A 36 -3.48 10.06 -4.68
C PRO A 36 -2.75 10.22 -3.34
N ALA A 37 -1.50 9.73 -3.22
CA ALA A 37 -0.71 9.91 -2.01
C ALA A 37 -0.42 11.39 -1.71
N ARG A 38 -0.11 12.20 -2.74
CA ARG A 38 0.07 13.66 -2.60
C ARG A 38 -1.23 14.37 -2.22
N TYR A 39 -2.36 13.94 -2.79
CA TYR A 39 -3.68 14.48 -2.44
C TYR A 39 -4.04 14.21 -0.98
N VAL A 40 -3.84 12.97 -0.50
CA VAL A 40 -4.05 12.60 0.91
C VAL A 40 -3.15 13.39 1.86
N GLY A 41 -1.92 13.72 1.44
CA GLY A 41 -1.04 14.58 2.24
C GLY A 41 -1.56 16.01 2.42
N ARG A 42 -2.32 16.54 1.45
CA ARG A 42 -2.96 17.87 1.53
C ARG A 42 -4.30 17.85 2.24
N HIS A 43 -5.01 16.72 2.17
CA HIS A 43 -6.34 16.52 2.74
C HIS A 43 -6.36 15.27 3.64
N PRO A 44 -5.85 15.37 4.88
CA PRO A 44 -5.74 14.22 5.79
C PRO A 44 -7.10 13.71 6.30
N ASP A 45 -8.13 14.53 6.20
CA ASP A 45 -9.51 14.29 6.60
C ASP A 45 -10.35 13.63 5.51
N ALA A 46 -9.93 13.73 4.23
CA ALA A 46 -10.68 13.24 3.09
C ALA A 46 -11.03 11.74 3.20
N CYS A 47 -12.28 11.42 2.85
CA CYS A 47 -12.77 10.04 2.79
C CYS A 47 -12.26 9.32 1.53
N LEU A 48 -12.12 7.99 1.58
CA LEU A 48 -11.77 7.18 0.40
C LEU A 48 -12.68 7.44 -0.80
N HIS A 49 -13.97 7.70 -0.57
CA HIS A 49 -14.96 8.00 -1.61
C HIS A 49 -14.74 9.38 -2.24
N GLU A 50 -14.31 10.37 -1.47
CA GLU A 50 -14.03 11.73 -1.97
C GLU A 50 -12.77 11.74 -2.82
N ILE A 51 -11.73 11.03 -2.35
CA ILE A 51 -10.49 10.88 -3.11
C ILE A 51 -10.77 10.11 -4.41
N ALA A 52 -11.55 9.03 -4.34
CA ALA A 52 -12.00 8.27 -5.50
C ALA A 52 -12.75 9.15 -6.52
N LYS A 53 -13.68 9.98 -6.05
CA LYS A 53 -14.43 10.93 -6.88
C LYS A 53 -13.52 11.98 -7.53
N HIS A 54 -12.50 12.46 -6.84
CA HIS A 54 -11.52 13.41 -7.41
C HIS A 54 -10.69 12.80 -8.55
N PHE A 55 -10.47 11.49 -8.55
CA PHE A 55 -9.66 10.79 -9.55
C PHE A 55 -10.49 9.92 -10.51
N ASP A 56 -11.82 10.07 -10.51
CA ASP A 56 -12.76 9.28 -11.33
C ASP A 56 -12.48 7.76 -11.27
N CYS A 57 -12.20 7.25 -10.07
CA CYS A 57 -11.83 5.85 -9.86
C CYS A 57 -12.59 5.22 -8.70
N THR A 58 -12.50 3.90 -8.55
CA THR A 58 -13.15 3.20 -7.43
C THR A 58 -12.38 3.41 -6.13
N ALA A 59 -13.07 3.48 -4.98
CA ALA A 59 -12.44 3.57 -3.65
C ALA A 59 -11.39 2.46 -3.38
N ALA A 60 -11.60 1.26 -3.92
CA ALA A 60 -10.64 0.15 -3.86
C ALA A 60 -9.31 0.48 -4.57
N ALA A 61 -9.34 1.23 -5.67
CA ALA A 61 -8.15 1.64 -6.40
C ALA A 61 -7.28 2.60 -5.57
N VAL A 62 -7.89 3.41 -4.71
CA VAL A 62 -7.20 4.46 -3.93
C VAL A 62 -6.85 4.02 -2.50
N CYS A 63 -7.36 2.89 -2.02
CA CYS A 63 -7.20 2.45 -0.62
C CYS A 63 -5.73 2.31 -0.15
N HIS A 64 -4.78 2.20 -1.08
CA HIS A 64 -3.35 2.12 -0.80
C HIS A 64 -2.73 3.47 -0.41
N ALA A 65 -3.26 4.59 -0.90
CA ALA A 65 -2.71 5.92 -0.71
C ALA A 65 -2.62 6.36 0.77
N PRO A 66 -3.71 6.30 1.57
CA PRO A 66 -3.62 6.64 2.99
C PRO A 66 -2.74 5.67 3.80
N LYS A 67 -2.65 4.39 3.37
CA LYS A 67 -1.77 3.39 4.00
C LYS A 67 -0.30 3.71 3.79
N GLN A 68 0.09 4.13 2.57
CA GLN A 68 1.47 4.54 2.27
C GLN A 68 1.89 5.77 3.07
N MET A 69 0.97 6.74 3.23
CA MET A 69 1.21 7.96 4.00
C MET A 69 1.13 7.75 5.52
N ARG A 70 0.85 6.53 5.99
CA ARG A 70 0.58 6.20 7.42
C ARG A 70 -0.53 7.06 8.05
N MET A 71 -1.37 7.68 7.24
CA MET A 71 -2.54 8.48 7.66
C MET A 71 -3.75 7.57 7.86
N ALA A 72 -3.57 6.51 8.65
CA ALA A 72 -4.65 5.61 9.02
C ALA A 72 -5.54 6.30 10.07
N ARG A 73 -6.86 6.26 9.86
CA ARG A 73 -7.81 6.77 10.83
C ARG A 73 -7.71 5.98 12.13
N LYS A 74 -7.65 6.68 13.27
CA LYS A 74 -7.78 6.04 14.59
C LYS A 74 -9.11 5.29 14.64
N LYS A 75 -9.10 4.12 15.29
CA LYS A 75 -10.33 3.34 15.56
C LYS A 75 -11.29 4.24 16.34
N ARG A 76 -12.59 4.22 15.97
CA ARG A 76 -13.61 4.92 16.75
C ARG A 76 -13.56 4.42 18.21
N PRO A 77 -13.64 5.32 19.21
CA PRO A 77 -13.86 4.91 20.59
C PRO A 77 -15.11 4.02 20.67
N PRO A 78 -15.12 2.98 21.51
CA PRO A 78 -16.32 2.20 21.76
C PRO A 78 -17.47 3.13 22.17
N LEU A 79 -18.66 2.91 21.59
CA LEU A 79 -19.85 3.65 22.02
C LEU A 79 -20.08 3.36 23.50
N THR A 80 -19.93 4.39 24.33
CA THR A 80 -20.29 4.32 25.73
C THR A 80 -21.82 4.36 25.79
N LYS A 81 -22.47 3.22 26.06
CA LYS A 81 -23.90 3.22 26.37
C LYS A 81 -24.05 3.95 27.70
N ASP A 82 -24.70 5.11 27.67
CA ASP A 82 -25.00 5.86 28.88
C ASP A 82 -25.99 5.02 29.70
N LYS A 83 -25.58 4.63 30.92
CA LYS A 83 -26.44 3.88 31.85
C LYS A 83 -27.23 4.89 32.68
N THR A 84 -27.96 5.80 32.03
CA THR A 84 -28.93 6.64 32.73
C THR A 84 -30.06 5.75 33.23
N ARG A 85 -30.11 5.55 34.56
CA ARG A 85 -31.27 4.96 35.22
C ARG A 85 -32.42 5.97 35.12
N PRO A 86 -33.64 5.57 34.74
CA PRO A 86 -34.79 6.45 34.87
C PRO A 86 -34.99 6.79 36.35
N LYS A 87 -35.31 8.06 36.62
CA LYS A 87 -35.63 8.61 37.94
C LYS A 87 -37.01 8.14 38.40
#